data_AF-A0A948VR48-F1
#
_entry.id   AF-A0A948VR48-F1
#
_cell.length_a   1.000
_cell.length_b   1.000
_cell.length_c   1.000
_cell.angle_alpha   90.00
_cell.angle_beta   90.00
_cell.angle_gamma   90.00
#
_symmetry.space_group_name_H-M   'P 1'
#
loop_
_entity.id
_entity.type
_entity.pdbx_description
1 polymer ?
#
loop_
_entity_poly.entity_id
_entity_poly.type
_entity_poly.pdbx_seq_one_letter_code
_entity_poly.pdbx_strand_id
1 'polypeptide(L)'
;MALTCLAVLGTPAHAQDAEPVRFERDGLKLELAALSHDQVRAFFLARGFSQKDTEHIAVTACLFRSAIGSAFAEAGAPAVKVALDEWQAMPADGKPSAPKVREYWENVWKTREVPADAATAFYWALFPTEQVFAPTDYNWGFLTFGLPPGTSFNLTVAWTTDDKAYHTTIEGLQCAK
;
A
#
# COMPACT_ATOMS: atom_id res chain seq x y z
N MET A 1 -8.93 44.15 -39.39
CA MET A 1 -9.42 43.51 -38.15
C MET A 1 -9.32 42.01 -38.33
N ALA A 2 -8.29 41.37 -37.77
CA ALA A 2 -8.18 39.92 -37.73
C ALA A 2 -8.13 39.53 -36.24
N LEU A 3 -9.16 38.79 -35.81
CA LEU A 3 -9.31 38.34 -34.43
C LEU A 3 -8.64 36.97 -34.34
N THR A 4 -7.45 36.91 -33.74
CA THR A 4 -6.73 35.65 -33.51
C THR A 4 -7.29 34.98 -32.27
N CYS A 5 -7.95 33.84 -32.46
CA CYS A 5 -8.46 32.99 -31.39
C CYS A 5 -7.30 32.18 -30.81
N LEU A 6 -6.83 32.52 -29.61
CA LEU A 6 -5.87 31.69 -28.86
C LEU A 6 -6.63 30.52 -28.25
N ALA A 7 -6.47 29.34 -28.84
CA ALA A 7 -6.90 28.09 -28.22
C ALA A 7 -5.97 27.80 -27.03
N VAL A 8 -6.52 27.85 -25.82
CA VAL A 8 -5.85 27.33 -24.62
C VAL A 8 -5.86 25.81 -24.74
N LEU A 9 -4.71 25.24 -25.08
CA LEU A 9 -4.50 23.80 -24.95
C LEU A 9 -4.48 23.48 -23.45
N GLY A 10 -5.56 22.91 -22.94
CA GLY A 10 -5.58 22.31 -21.61
C GLY A 10 -4.51 21.23 -21.54
N THR A 11 -3.61 21.33 -20.58
CA THR A 11 -2.70 20.23 -20.23
C THR A 11 -3.54 19.00 -19.93
N PRO A 12 -3.25 17.83 -20.54
CA PRO A 12 -3.90 16.61 -20.11
C PRO A 12 -3.57 16.43 -18.63
N ALA A 13 -4.61 16.34 -17.81
CA ALA A 13 -4.46 15.91 -16.43
C ALA A 13 -3.72 14.58 -16.49
N HIS A 14 -2.48 14.57 -16.00
CA HIS A 14 -1.85 13.30 -15.68
C HIS A 14 -2.80 12.61 -14.69
N ALA A 15 -2.99 11.31 -14.85
CA ALA A 15 -3.64 10.45 -13.86
C ALA A 15 -2.76 10.40 -12.61
N GLN A 16 -2.59 11.54 -11.95
CA GLN A 16 -1.90 11.72 -10.68
C GLN A 16 -2.97 11.69 -9.61
N ASP A 17 -3.07 10.50 -9.04
CA ASP A 17 -3.22 10.23 -7.62
C ASP A 17 -4.55 10.63 -6.99
N ALA A 18 -5.34 9.60 -6.63
CA ALA A 18 -6.33 9.77 -5.56
C ALA A 18 -5.60 10.30 -4.31
N GLU A 19 -6.17 11.33 -3.68
CA GLU A 19 -5.62 11.90 -2.45
C GLU A 19 -5.36 10.79 -1.42
N PRO A 20 -4.17 10.76 -0.79
CA PRO A 20 -3.86 9.75 0.20
C PRO A 20 -4.85 9.81 1.37
N VAL A 21 -5.36 8.65 1.76
CA VAL A 21 -6.14 8.50 2.99
C VAL A 21 -5.18 8.60 4.17
N ARG A 22 -5.48 9.50 5.10
CA ARG A 22 -4.73 9.69 6.34
C ARG A 22 -5.60 9.41 7.54
N PHE A 23 -5.01 8.73 8.51
CA PHE A 23 -5.66 8.34 9.75
C PHE A 23 -4.67 8.46 10.91
N GLU A 24 -5.15 9.04 12.02
CA GLU A 24 -4.40 9.08 13.27
C GLU A 24 -5.35 8.81 14.44
N ARG A 25 -5.09 7.76 15.22
CA ARG A 25 -5.93 7.39 16.38
C ARG A 25 -5.18 6.46 17.33
N ASP A 26 -5.38 6.65 18.63
CA ASP A 26 -4.84 5.78 19.68
C ASP A 26 -3.37 5.40 19.43
N GLY A 27 -2.52 6.39 19.17
CA GLY A 27 -1.10 6.20 18.90
C GLY A 27 -0.73 5.82 17.47
N LEU A 28 -1.63 5.24 16.66
CA LEU A 28 -1.31 4.86 15.28
C LEU A 28 -1.40 6.08 14.34
N LYS A 29 -0.36 6.29 13.52
CA LYS A 29 -0.41 7.10 12.28
C LYS A 29 -0.39 6.18 11.07
N LEU A 30 -1.27 6.45 10.11
CA LEU A 30 -1.37 5.68 8.87
C LEU A 30 -1.67 6.62 7.69
N GLU A 31 -0.89 6.49 6.62
CA GLU A 31 -1.19 7.07 5.31
C GLU A 31 -1.24 5.94 4.27
N LEU A 32 -2.23 5.97 3.37
CA LEU A 32 -2.41 5.01 2.29
C LEU A 32 -2.74 5.72 0.96
N ALA A 33 -2.06 5.34 -0.12
CA ALA A 33 -2.39 5.77 -1.47
C ALA A 33 -2.25 4.60 -2.45
N ALA A 34 -3.27 4.34 -3.25
CA ALA A 34 -3.19 3.33 -4.31
C ALA A 34 -2.15 3.76 -5.35
N LEU A 35 -1.27 2.84 -5.76
CA LEU A 35 -0.37 3.09 -6.90
C LEU A 35 -1.03 2.67 -8.19
N SER A 36 -0.93 3.52 -9.22
CA SER A 36 -1.40 3.20 -10.56
C SER A 36 -0.61 2.03 -11.15
N HIS A 37 -1.21 1.32 -12.10
CA HIS A 37 -0.50 0.22 -12.76
C HIS A 37 0.79 0.70 -13.45
N ASP A 38 0.82 1.92 -13.98
CA ASP A 38 2.03 2.46 -14.61
C ASP A 38 3.12 2.78 -13.58
N GLN A 39 2.76 3.30 -12.40
CA GLN A 39 3.70 3.48 -11.29
C GLN A 39 4.27 2.12 -10.82
N VAL A 40 3.41 1.12 -10.64
CA VAL A 40 3.82 -0.25 -10.28
C VAL A 40 4.75 -0.81 -11.36
N ARG A 41 4.39 -0.68 -12.63
CA ARG A 41 5.20 -1.19 -13.75
C ARG A 41 6.58 -0.56 -13.77
N ALA A 42 6.64 0.77 -13.75
CA ALA A 42 7.88 1.51 -13.75
C ALA A 42 8.78 1.13 -12.57
N PHE A 43 8.20 1.02 -11.38
CA PHE A 43 8.95 0.73 -10.16
C PHE A 43 9.64 -0.65 -10.18
N PHE A 44 8.94 -1.69 -10.62
CA PHE A 44 9.45 -3.07 -10.59
C PHE A 44 10.30 -3.43 -11.80
N LEU A 45 10.02 -2.88 -12.99
CA LEU A 45 10.95 -2.98 -14.14
C LEU A 45 12.31 -2.41 -13.79
N ALA A 46 12.35 -1.25 -13.11
CA ALA A 46 13.59 -0.62 -12.65
C ALA A 46 14.35 -1.44 -11.58
N ARG A 47 13.75 -2.52 -11.06
CA ARG A 47 14.32 -3.43 -10.06
C ARG A 47 14.61 -4.83 -10.60
N GLY A 48 14.66 -4.96 -11.93
CA GLY A 48 15.07 -6.21 -12.59
C GLY A 48 13.97 -7.25 -12.72
N PHE A 49 12.70 -6.90 -12.46
CA PHE A 49 11.60 -7.79 -12.83
C PHE A 49 11.43 -7.84 -14.36
N SER A 50 11.04 -9.00 -14.87
CA SER A 50 10.64 -9.14 -16.27
C SER A 50 9.34 -8.36 -16.54
N GLN A 51 9.03 -8.08 -17.80
CA GLN A 51 7.73 -7.49 -18.17
C GLN A 51 6.56 -8.37 -17.72
N LYS A 52 6.71 -9.70 -17.84
CA LYS A 52 5.68 -10.68 -17.46
C LYS A 52 5.41 -10.67 -15.94
N ASP A 53 6.46 -10.60 -15.12
CA ASP A 53 6.32 -10.59 -13.66
C ASP A 53 5.86 -9.24 -13.14
N THR A 54 6.33 -8.16 -13.77
CA THR A 54 5.83 -6.82 -13.50
C THR A 54 4.33 -6.72 -13.77
N GLU A 55 3.86 -7.23 -14.92
CA GLU A 55 2.43 -7.22 -15.23
C GLU A 55 1.64 -8.08 -14.23
N HIS A 56 2.20 -9.20 -13.79
CA HIS A 56 1.59 -10.00 -12.73
C HIS A 56 1.42 -9.20 -11.43
N ILE A 57 2.42 -8.41 -11.02
CA ILE A 57 2.29 -7.53 -9.85
C ILE A 57 1.18 -6.51 -10.08
N ALA A 58 1.22 -5.79 -11.22
CA ALA A 58 0.26 -4.73 -11.52
C ALA A 58 -1.19 -5.23 -11.42
N VAL A 59 -1.50 -6.39 -12.01
CA VAL A 59 -2.88 -6.88 -12.10
C VAL A 59 -3.36 -7.71 -10.92
N THR A 60 -2.46 -8.15 -10.02
CA THR A 60 -2.84 -9.03 -8.89
C THR A 60 -2.57 -8.44 -7.52
N ALA A 61 -1.68 -7.46 -7.38
CA ALA A 61 -1.26 -7.03 -6.06
C ALA A 61 -2.26 -6.10 -5.36
N CYS A 62 -2.99 -5.25 -6.10
CA CYS A 62 -3.72 -4.10 -5.54
C CYS A 62 -2.82 -3.34 -4.54
N LEU A 63 -1.81 -2.66 -5.09
CA LEU A 63 -0.65 -2.18 -4.35
C LEU A 63 -0.85 -0.73 -3.88
N PHE A 64 -0.60 -0.49 -2.60
CA PHE A 64 -0.70 0.82 -1.98
C PHE A 64 0.67 1.26 -1.44
N ARG A 65 1.05 2.51 -1.70
CA ARG A 65 2.06 3.20 -0.91
C ARG A 65 1.50 3.42 0.49
N SER A 66 2.31 3.12 1.50
CA SER A 66 1.96 3.35 2.90
C SER A 66 3.06 4.06 3.67
N ALA A 67 2.64 4.82 4.68
CA ALA A 67 3.47 5.24 5.79
C ALA A 67 2.74 4.89 7.09
N ILE A 68 3.40 4.16 7.98
CA ILE A 68 2.83 3.70 9.26
C ILE A 68 3.79 4.09 10.37
N GLY A 69 3.27 4.57 11.50
CA GLY A 69 4.13 4.95 12.61
C GLY A 69 3.39 5.33 13.88
N SER A 70 4.15 5.93 14.78
CA SER A 70 3.67 6.42 16.07
C SER A 70 3.24 7.89 16.01
N ALA A 71 2.05 8.15 16.53
CA ALA A 71 1.52 9.48 16.79
C ALA A 71 2.17 10.14 18.00
N PHE A 72 2.70 9.35 18.93
CA PHE A 72 3.28 9.86 20.17
C PHE A 72 4.57 10.63 19.89
N ALA A 73 4.69 11.80 20.51
CA ALA A 73 5.86 12.67 20.41
C ALA A 73 6.76 12.64 21.65
N GLU A 74 6.21 12.19 22.80
CA GLU A 74 6.89 12.28 24.09
C GLU A 74 7.69 11.02 24.41
N ALA A 75 8.86 11.23 25.03
CA ALA A 75 9.65 10.14 25.57
C ALA A 75 8.88 9.42 26.70
N GLY A 76 8.91 8.08 26.68
CA GLY A 76 8.17 7.25 27.65
C GLY A 76 6.71 7.00 27.29
N ALA A 77 6.21 7.55 26.18
CA ALA A 77 4.92 7.15 25.64
C ALA A 77 4.95 5.69 25.15
N PRO A 78 3.79 4.99 25.12
CA PRO A 78 3.73 3.59 24.71
C PRO A 78 4.20 3.38 23.26
N ALA A 79 4.70 2.18 22.98
CA ALA A 79 4.98 1.76 21.62
C ALA A 79 3.69 1.33 20.89
N VAL A 80 3.68 1.51 19.57
CA VAL A 80 2.60 1.04 18.70
C VAL A 80 3.07 -0.22 17.98
N LYS A 81 2.28 -1.30 18.09
CA LYS A 81 2.57 -2.60 17.47
C LYS A 81 1.55 -2.86 16.37
N VAL A 82 2.04 -3.22 15.19
CA VAL A 82 1.22 -3.57 14.02
C VAL A 82 1.62 -4.96 13.55
N ALA A 83 0.61 -5.79 13.27
CA ALA A 83 0.75 -7.07 12.58
C ALA A 83 -0.25 -7.07 11.41
N LEU A 84 0.26 -7.15 10.18
CA LEU A 84 -0.54 -7.01 8.97
C LEU A 84 -1.49 -8.18 8.74
N ASP A 85 -1.20 -9.35 9.29
CA ASP A 85 -2.06 -10.53 9.23
C ASP A 85 -3.32 -10.42 10.10
N GLU A 86 -3.34 -9.50 11.07
CA GLU A 86 -4.53 -9.12 11.84
C GLU A 86 -5.46 -8.16 11.07
N TRP A 87 -5.00 -7.60 9.95
CA TRP A 87 -5.79 -6.68 9.12
C TRP A 87 -6.70 -7.46 8.18
N GLN A 88 -7.80 -6.84 7.73
CA GLN A 88 -8.73 -7.46 6.80
C GLN A 88 -9.19 -6.50 5.71
N ALA A 89 -8.93 -6.87 4.46
CA ALA A 89 -9.54 -6.24 3.29
C ALA A 89 -10.89 -6.92 3.00
N MET A 90 -11.96 -6.13 2.96
CA MET A 90 -13.34 -6.55 2.75
C MET A 90 -13.89 -5.94 1.46
N PRO A 91 -13.79 -6.62 0.30
CA PRO A 91 -14.49 -6.22 -0.92
C PRO A 91 -16.00 -6.45 -0.77
N ALA A 92 -16.83 -5.63 -1.43
CA ALA A 92 -18.30 -5.71 -1.29
C ALA A 92 -18.88 -7.09 -1.67
N ASP A 93 -18.33 -7.72 -2.71
CA ASP A 93 -18.83 -8.99 -3.28
C ASP A 93 -17.91 -10.18 -3.00
N GLY A 94 -17.03 -10.08 -2.01
CA GLY A 94 -16.03 -11.12 -1.73
C GLY A 94 -15.91 -11.49 -0.26
N LYS A 95 -15.05 -12.48 0.00
CA LYS A 95 -14.70 -12.85 1.37
C LYS A 95 -13.62 -11.91 1.90
N PRO A 96 -13.65 -11.54 3.19
CA PRO A 96 -12.53 -10.84 3.79
C PRO A 96 -11.25 -11.66 3.65
N SER A 97 -10.14 -10.96 3.44
CA SER A 97 -8.82 -11.58 3.37
C SER A 97 -7.76 -10.67 3.99
N ALA A 98 -6.73 -11.30 4.57
CA ALA A 98 -5.57 -10.56 5.05
C ALA A 98 -4.75 -10.00 3.86
N PRO A 99 -4.03 -8.88 4.07
CA PRO A 99 -3.00 -8.41 3.16
C PRO A 99 -2.05 -9.53 2.71
N LYS A 100 -1.54 -9.42 1.50
CA LYS A 100 -0.51 -10.31 0.97
C LYS A 100 0.86 -9.82 1.44
N VAL A 101 1.30 -10.38 2.56
CA VAL A 101 2.55 -10.00 3.24
C VAL A 101 3.79 -10.56 2.54
N ARG A 102 4.99 -10.24 3.05
CA ARG A 102 6.27 -10.59 2.42
C ARG A 102 6.40 -12.08 2.14
N GLU A 103 6.01 -12.91 3.10
CA GLU A 103 6.11 -14.37 3.06
C GLU A 103 5.20 -14.97 1.98
N TYR A 104 4.04 -14.35 1.72
CA TYR A 104 3.19 -14.75 0.61
C TYR A 104 3.93 -14.55 -0.72
N TRP A 105 4.51 -13.37 -0.93
CA TRP A 105 5.18 -13.03 -2.17
C TRP A 105 6.48 -13.79 -2.38
N GLU A 106 7.22 -14.12 -1.34
CA GLU A 106 8.37 -15.02 -1.45
C GLU A 106 7.99 -16.37 -2.09
N ASN A 107 6.84 -16.94 -1.72
CA ASN A 107 6.37 -18.18 -2.32
C ASN A 107 5.92 -17.98 -3.78
N VAL A 108 5.31 -16.84 -4.10
CA VAL A 108 4.98 -16.47 -5.48
C VAL A 108 6.26 -16.37 -6.32
N TRP A 109 7.29 -15.70 -5.83
CA TRP A 109 8.56 -15.50 -6.55
C TRP A 109 9.34 -16.77 -6.75
N LYS A 110 9.35 -17.68 -5.76
CA LYS A 110 9.91 -19.02 -5.91
C LYS A 110 9.19 -19.81 -7.02
N THR A 111 7.87 -19.80 -7.02
CA THR A 111 7.05 -20.53 -8.01
C THR A 111 7.22 -19.99 -9.43
N ARG A 112 7.45 -18.68 -9.55
CA ARG A 112 7.62 -17.98 -10.83
C ARG A 112 9.07 -17.91 -11.30
N GLU A 113 10.00 -18.44 -10.51
CA GLU A 113 11.44 -18.45 -10.80
C GLU A 113 12.00 -17.02 -11.05
N VAL A 114 11.52 -16.04 -10.27
CA VAL A 114 12.00 -14.66 -10.34
C VAL A 114 13.46 -14.59 -9.85
N PRO A 115 14.34 -13.82 -10.52
CA PRO A 115 15.73 -13.64 -10.08
C PRO A 115 15.82 -13.18 -8.62
N ALA A 116 16.77 -13.73 -7.87
CA ALA A 116 16.92 -13.48 -6.43
C ALA A 116 17.06 -11.98 -6.08
N ASP A 117 17.79 -11.21 -6.90
CA ASP A 117 17.99 -9.77 -6.68
C ASP A 117 16.67 -9.01 -6.82
N ALA A 118 15.85 -9.35 -7.82
CA ALA A 118 14.54 -8.74 -8.04
C ALA A 118 13.57 -9.11 -6.90
N ALA A 119 13.54 -10.40 -6.51
CA ALA A 119 12.73 -10.86 -5.38
C ALA A 119 13.13 -10.16 -4.06
N THR A 120 14.43 -9.97 -3.83
CA THR A 120 14.95 -9.21 -2.68
C THR A 120 14.53 -7.75 -2.71
N ALA A 121 14.60 -7.10 -3.89
CA ALA A 121 14.15 -5.72 -4.05
C ALA A 121 12.64 -5.57 -3.76
N PHE A 122 11.82 -6.57 -4.12
CA PHE A 122 10.40 -6.59 -3.80
C PHE A 122 10.15 -6.78 -2.29
N TYR A 123 10.86 -7.72 -1.66
CA TYR A 123 10.79 -7.96 -0.22
C TYR A 123 11.03 -6.67 0.58
N TRP A 124 12.08 -5.92 0.23
CA TRP A 124 12.43 -4.67 0.90
C TRP A 124 11.52 -3.49 0.52
N ALA A 125 10.79 -3.57 -0.60
CA ALA A 125 9.80 -2.57 -0.97
C ALA A 125 8.49 -2.73 -0.19
N LEU A 126 8.15 -3.96 0.23
CA LEU A 126 6.96 -4.20 1.04
C LEU A 126 7.16 -3.74 2.48
N PHE A 127 6.05 -3.33 3.11
CA PHE A 127 6.03 -3.12 4.54
C PHE A 127 6.25 -4.44 5.30
N PRO A 128 6.97 -4.45 6.44
CA PRO A 128 7.15 -5.66 7.25
C PRO A 128 5.83 -6.27 7.72
N THR A 129 5.76 -7.59 7.81
CA THR A 129 4.58 -8.31 8.30
C THR A 129 4.21 -7.87 9.72
N GLU A 130 5.21 -7.66 10.57
CA GLU A 130 5.07 -7.11 11.91
C GLU A 130 6.06 -5.96 12.11
N GLN A 131 5.63 -4.91 12.82
CA GLN A 131 6.51 -3.81 13.21
C GLN A 131 6.09 -3.17 14.54
N VAL A 132 7.09 -2.79 15.33
CA VAL A 132 6.92 -2.01 16.57
C VAL A 132 7.52 -0.62 16.35
N PHE A 133 6.76 0.40 16.71
CA PHE A 133 7.13 1.81 16.60
C PHE A 133 7.28 2.42 17.99
N ALA A 134 8.47 2.90 18.32
CA ALA A 134 8.64 3.78 19.47
C ALA A 134 7.99 5.15 19.18
N PRO A 135 7.84 6.03 20.19
CA PRO A 135 7.42 7.41 19.95
C PRO A 135 8.27 8.06 18.85
N THR A 136 7.63 8.82 17.96
CA THR A 136 8.18 9.44 16.75
C THR A 136 8.60 8.52 15.60
N ASP A 137 8.69 7.20 15.82
CA ASP A 137 9.08 6.27 14.75
C ASP A 137 8.03 6.19 13.65
N TYR A 138 8.50 5.98 12.42
CA TYR A 138 7.67 5.65 11.27
C TYR A 138 8.45 4.80 10.27
N ASN A 139 7.72 4.13 9.39
CA ASN A 139 8.29 3.40 8.27
C ASN A 139 7.42 3.54 7.02
N TRP A 140 8.05 3.38 5.87
CA TRP A 140 7.42 3.41 4.55
C TRP A 140 7.53 2.04 3.91
N GLY A 141 6.52 1.69 3.13
CA GLY A 141 6.54 0.47 2.36
C GLY A 141 5.27 0.29 1.57
N PHE A 142 5.23 -0.77 0.78
CA PHE A 142 4.03 -1.15 0.06
C PHE A 142 3.19 -2.15 0.84
N LEU A 143 1.88 -1.93 0.82
CA LEU A 143 0.88 -2.93 1.19
C LEU A 143 0.27 -3.51 -0.09
N THR A 144 -0.07 -4.78 -0.06
CA THR A 144 -0.74 -5.44 -1.18
C THR A 144 -1.93 -6.23 -0.65
N PHE A 145 -3.07 -6.13 -1.33
CA PHE A 145 -4.33 -6.72 -0.87
C PHE A 145 -4.79 -7.91 -1.71
N GLY A 146 -4.15 -8.17 -2.85
CA GLY A 146 -4.48 -9.35 -3.66
C GLY A 146 -5.85 -9.27 -4.35
N LEU A 147 -6.37 -8.05 -4.54
CA LEU A 147 -7.68 -7.79 -5.13
C LEU A 147 -7.56 -7.40 -6.62
N PRO A 148 -8.58 -7.68 -7.45
CA PRO A 148 -8.58 -7.26 -8.84
C PRO A 148 -8.49 -5.74 -9.03
N PRO A 149 -8.03 -5.25 -10.19
CA PRO A 149 -8.02 -3.83 -10.52
C PRO A 149 -9.41 -3.19 -10.43
N GLY A 150 -9.48 -1.97 -9.91
CA GLY A 150 -10.73 -1.23 -9.73
C GLY A 150 -11.66 -1.72 -8.62
N THR A 151 -11.32 -2.80 -7.90
CA THR A 151 -12.12 -3.28 -6.77
C THR A 151 -12.16 -2.23 -5.65
N SER A 152 -13.37 -1.90 -5.20
CA SER A 152 -13.61 -1.12 -3.98
C SER A 152 -13.73 -2.05 -2.78
N PHE A 153 -13.14 -1.65 -1.66
CA PHE A 153 -13.11 -2.45 -0.43
C PHE A 153 -13.00 -1.56 0.81
N ASN A 154 -13.43 -2.10 1.95
CA ASN A 154 -13.14 -1.54 3.25
C ASN A 154 -11.92 -2.25 3.85
N LEU A 155 -11.10 -1.53 4.62
CA LEU A 155 -9.95 -2.08 5.31
C LEU A 155 -10.15 -1.98 6.81
N THR A 156 -10.25 -3.12 7.49
CA THR A 156 -10.10 -3.19 8.94
C THR A 156 -8.62 -3.18 9.28
N VAL A 157 -8.19 -2.14 9.98
CA VAL A 157 -6.85 -1.95 10.51
C VAL A 157 -6.85 -2.33 11.98
N ALA A 158 -5.89 -3.15 12.41
CA ALA A 158 -5.69 -3.57 13.80
C ALA A 158 -4.29 -3.18 14.30
N TRP A 159 -4.20 -2.74 15.56
CA TRP A 159 -2.94 -2.41 16.21
C TRP A 159 -3.06 -2.55 17.74
N THR A 160 -1.91 -2.60 18.41
CA THR A 160 -1.84 -2.58 19.87
C THR A 160 -1.01 -1.38 20.34
N THR A 161 -1.49 -0.69 21.37
CA THR A 161 -0.71 0.31 22.13
C THR A 161 -1.08 0.20 23.61
N ASP A 162 -0.14 0.44 24.52
CA ASP A 162 -0.39 0.34 25.98
C ASP A 162 -1.04 -1.00 26.38
N ASP A 163 -0.60 -2.09 25.73
CA ASP A 163 -1.14 -3.46 25.86
C ASP A 163 -2.66 -3.59 25.62
N LYS A 164 -3.26 -2.59 24.95
CA LYS A 164 -4.66 -2.58 24.51
C LYS A 164 -4.73 -2.76 23.01
N ALA A 165 -5.58 -3.67 22.58
CA ALA A 165 -5.88 -3.89 21.16
C ALA A 165 -6.92 -2.87 20.67
N TYR A 166 -6.66 -2.30 19.50
CA TYR A 166 -7.52 -1.36 18.81
C TYR A 166 -7.77 -1.83 17.39
N HIS A 167 -8.93 -1.46 16.86
CA HIS A 167 -9.20 -1.60 15.44
C HIS A 167 -10.04 -0.43 14.91
N THR A 168 -9.98 -0.20 13.61
CA THR A 168 -10.84 0.72 12.89
C THR A 168 -11.10 0.22 11.48
N THR A 169 -12.20 0.67 10.88
CA THR A 169 -12.46 0.47 9.46
C THR A 169 -12.19 1.75 8.68
N ILE A 170 -11.39 1.63 7.62
CA ILE A 170 -11.25 2.64 6.56
C ILE A 170 -12.16 2.22 5.42
N GLU A 171 -13.14 3.05 5.09
CA GLU A 171 -14.16 2.72 4.09
C GLU A 171 -13.76 3.19 2.69
N GLY A 172 -14.21 2.45 1.68
CA GLY A 172 -14.20 2.92 0.29
C GLY A 172 -12.81 3.06 -0.34
N LEU A 173 -11.80 2.32 0.14
CA LEU A 173 -10.54 2.18 -0.59
C LEU A 173 -10.78 1.53 -1.95
N GLN A 174 -9.95 1.86 -2.94
CA GLN A 174 -10.08 1.31 -4.28
C GLN A 174 -8.72 0.95 -4.87
N CYS A 175 -8.62 -0.26 -5.43
CA CYS A 175 -7.48 -0.68 -6.22
C CYS A 175 -7.39 0.14 -7.51
N ALA A 176 -6.19 0.56 -7.91
CA ALA A 176 -6.00 1.25 -9.17
C ALA A 176 -6.39 0.38 -10.38
N LYS A 177 -6.53 1.02 -11.55
CA LYS A 177 -6.85 0.40 -12.84
C LYS A 177 -5.68 0.50 -13.81
#